data_AF-A0A6M8WBE6-F1
#
_entry.id   AF-A0A6M8WBE6-F1
#
_cell.length_a   1.000
_cell.length_b   1.000
_cell.length_c   1.000
_cell.angle_alpha   90.00
_cell.angle_beta   90.00
_cell.angle_gamma   90.00
#
_symmetry.space_group_name_H-M   'P 1'
#
loop_
_entity.id
_entity.type
_entity.pdbx_description
1 polymer ?
#
loop_
_entity_poly.entity_id
_entity_poly.type
_entity_poly.pdbx_seq_one_letter_code
_entity_poly.pdbx_strand_id
1 'polypeptide(L)'
;MHQGEYHLVPRAVATPDGTGVSLELVPRAAGDAEPVPVLADLPIVGRLFGAEDAGASALEQNADGQELRNVLLMLAEPYDASVHTYWNDLEIIDLALDTHVEFMPFEGQSVEKALAMLSDHYGLSGDDRLDHRVENGLMEIATRRFFDQREITLVSYDASELLFAASPLEQSGESETLMELITTLVEPAVWERHGGLASINVAGNRLFVNAPARIHERVVWLLHELVTERSAGVPAAGDDAAVVVVYPVANTSADAVAGTLAATLRHFNGSVAPDAQTNTLIVSGSRAVQQAAGVLIGALDRDAAGGDGLEAPTPRPVSLGREKTPAAD
;
A
#
# COMPACT_ATOMS: atom_id res chain seq x y z
N MET A 1 41.14 -4.52 -16.76
CA MET A 1 40.09 -5.55 -16.68
C MET A 1 38.77 -4.85 -16.91
N HIS A 2 38.10 -5.10 -18.03
CA HIS A 2 36.80 -4.49 -18.33
C HIS A 2 35.69 -5.32 -17.67
N GLN A 3 34.93 -4.72 -16.77
CA GLN A 3 33.67 -5.28 -16.26
C GLN A 3 32.61 -5.06 -17.34
N GLY A 4 32.26 -6.11 -18.09
CA GLY A 4 31.12 -6.12 -19.00
C GLY A 4 29.95 -6.86 -18.35
N GLU A 5 28.73 -6.36 -18.54
CA GLU A 5 27.51 -7.08 -18.13
C GLU A 5 27.20 -8.23 -19.10
N TYR A 6 26.97 -9.41 -18.55
CA TYR A 6 26.56 -10.61 -19.28
C TYR A 6 25.17 -11.02 -18.81
N HIS A 7 24.37 -11.58 -19.71
CA HIS A 7 23.11 -12.23 -19.36
C HIS A 7 23.12 -13.67 -19.86
N LEU A 8 22.36 -14.53 -19.19
CA LEU A 8 22.24 -15.95 -19.53
C LEU A 8 21.10 -16.13 -20.53
N VAL A 9 21.41 -16.66 -21.70
CA VAL A 9 20.40 -16.98 -22.72
C VAL A 9 20.29 -18.50 -22.83
N PRO A 10 19.08 -19.08 -22.67
CA PRO A 10 18.88 -20.51 -22.89
C PRO A 10 19.00 -20.83 -24.37
N ARG A 11 19.91 -21.74 -24.71
CA ARG A 11 20.11 -22.26 -26.06
C ARG A 11 19.79 -23.74 -26.07
N ALA A 12 18.93 -24.15 -27.01
CA ALA A 12 18.64 -25.55 -27.24
C ALA A 12 19.91 -26.25 -27.73
N VAL A 13 20.30 -27.33 -27.05
CA VAL A 13 21.42 -28.18 -27.44
C VAL A 13 20.86 -29.54 -27.78
N ALA A 14 21.22 -30.05 -28.95
CA ALA A 14 20.81 -31.38 -29.38
C ALA A 14 21.51 -32.43 -28.49
N THR A 15 20.80 -32.95 -27.50
CA THR A 15 21.18 -34.16 -26.76
C THR A 15 20.48 -35.39 -27.40
N PRO A 16 21.02 -36.61 -27.23
CA PRO A 16 20.45 -37.82 -27.85
C PRO A 16 18.99 -38.11 -27.49
N ASP A 17 18.51 -37.52 -26.41
CA ASP A 17 17.18 -37.58 -25.81
C ASP A 17 16.32 -36.32 -26.06
N GLY A 18 16.84 -35.33 -26.79
CA GLY A 18 16.06 -34.22 -27.35
C GLY A 18 15.64 -33.11 -26.38
N THR A 19 16.19 -33.04 -25.17
CA THR A 19 15.74 -32.10 -24.12
C THR A 19 16.83 -31.25 -23.46
N GLY A 20 18.05 -31.21 -24.02
CA GLY A 20 19.12 -30.36 -23.48
C GLY A 20 18.88 -28.86 -23.70
N VAL A 21 18.83 -28.09 -22.61
CA VAL A 21 18.97 -26.62 -22.63
C VAL A 21 20.28 -26.27 -21.95
N SER A 22 21.14 -25.51 -22.63
CA SER A 22 22.39 -24.97 -22.06
C SER A 22 22.29 -23.46 -21.95
N LEU A 23 22.85 -22.89 -20.89
CA LEU A 23 22.86 -21.44 -20.65
C LEU A 23 24.17 -20.86 -21.19
N GLU A 24 24.06 -20.01 -22.20
CA GLU A 24 25.21 -19.32 -22.80
C GLU A 24 25.29 -17.89 -22.24
N LEU A 25 26.48 -17.47 -21.80
CA LEU A 25 26.75 -16.10 -21.34
C LEU A 25 26.96 -15.20 -22.56
N VAL A 26 25.98 -14.32 -22.84
CA VAL A 26 26.05 -13.40 -23.97
C VAL A 26 26.37 -11.99 -23.45
N PRO A 27 27.41 -11.31 -23.99
CA PRO A 27 27.71 -9.92 -23.62
C PRO A 27 26.56 -9.01 -24.07
N ARG A 28 26.08 -8.16 -23.16
CA ARG A 28 24.98 -7.23 -23.45
C ARG A 28 25.45 -6.15 -24.43
N ALA A 29 24.80 -6.02 -25.59
CA ALA A 29 25.11 -4.98 -26.55
C ALA A 29 24.77 -3.61 -25.95
N ALA A 30 25.72 -2.66 -26.03
CA ALA A 30 25.53 -1.29 -25.58
C ALA A 30 24.52 -0.57 -26.49
N GLY A 31 23.23 -0.71 -26.20
CA GLY A 31 22.14 -0.13 -26.99
C GLY A 31 20.76 -0.72 -26.70
N ASP A 32 20.70 -1.97 -26.23
CA ASP A 32 19.44 -2.68 -25.96
C ASP A 32 19.05 -2.66 -24.47
N ALA A 33 19.23 -1.50 -23.82
CA ALA A 33 18.48 -1.27 -22.59
C ALA A 33 17.04 -1.01 -23.01
N GLU A 34 16.15 -1.99 -22.83
CA GLU A 34 14.72 -1.68 -22.83
C GLU A 34 14.51 -0.47 -21.91
N PRO A 35 13.77 0.56 -22.38
CA PRO A 35 13.53 1.73 -21.56
C PRO A 35 12.97 1.25 -20.24
N VAL A 36 13.67 1.56 -19.14
CA VAL A 36 13.13 1.37 -17.81
C VAL A 36 11.82 2.17 -17.81
N PRO A 37 10.66 1.53 -17.58
CA PRO A 37 9.38 2.23 -17.64
C PRO A 37 9.49 3.45 -16.74
N VAL A 38 9.32 4.63 -17.33
CA VAL A 38 9.22 5.87 -16.57
C VAL A 38 7.89 5.78 -15.81
N LEU A 39 7.73 6.48 -14.69
CA LEU A 39 6.50 6.46 -13.88
C LEU A 39 5.20 6.69 -14.70
N ALA A 40 5.32 7.30 -15.90
CA ALA A 40 4.25 7.52 -16.86
C ALA A 40 3.92 6.34 -17.80
N ASP A 41 4.80 5.33 -17.91
CA ASP A 41 4.64 4.15 -18.78
C ASP A 41 4.08 2.93 -18.05
N LEU A 42 4.05 3.00 -16.71
CA LEU A 42 3.20 2.11 -15.94
C LEU A 42 1.75 2.47 -16.31
N PRO A 43 0.87 1.50 -16.60
CA PRO A 43 -0.56 1.74 -16.78
C PRO A 43 -1.17 2.17 -15.43
N ILE A 44 -0.84 3.37 -14.94
CA ILE A 44 -1.38 3.89 -13.70
C ILE A 44 -2.64 4.71 -14.03
N VAL A 45 -3.63 4.54 -13.14
CA VAL A 45 -4.70 5.48 -12.79
C VAL A 45 -6.06 5.34 -13.51
N GLY A 46 -6.26 4.35 -14.39
CA GLY A 46 -7.53 4.25 -15.13
C GLY A 46 -8.61 3.27 -14.63
N ARG A 47 -8.26 2.19 -13.92
CA ARG A 47 -9.13 0.99 -13.90
C ARG A 47 -9.39 0.27 -12.56
N LEU A 48 -8.77 0.66 -11.45
CA LEU A 48 -8.74 -0.21 -10.25
C LEU A 48 -9.33 0.35 -8.95
N PHE A 49 -9.68 1.64 -8.89
CA PHE A 49 -10.55 2.20 -7.83
C PHE A 49 -11.96 2.54 -8.30
N GLY A 50 -12.28 2.06 -9.50
CA GLY A 50 -13.61 1.98 -10.05
C GLY A 50 -13.59 0.81 -11.01
N ALA A 51 -13.78 -0.40 -10.51
CA ALA A 51 -14.66 -1.30 -11.24
C ALA A 51 -16.02 -0.58 -11.25
N GLU A 52 -16.19 0.37 -12.18
CA GLU A 52 -17.48 0.91 -12.54
C GLU A 52 -18.28 -0.30 -13.00
N ASP A 53 -19.05 -0.87 -12.07
CA ASP A 53 -20.35 -1.54 -12.26
C ASP A 53 -20.52 -2.28 -13.59
N ALA A 54 -19.48 -2.98 -14.04
CA ALA A 54 -19.54 -3.87 -15.18
C ALA A 54 -20.14 -5.19 -14.68
N GLY A 55 -21.38 -5.11 -14.19
CA GLY A 55 -22.23 -6.24 -13.93
C GLY A 55 -21.82 -7.11 -12.75
N ALA A 56 -21.49 -6.53 -11.59
CA ALA A 56 -21.56 -7.27 -10.33
C ALA A 56 -23.03 -7.63 -10.08
N SER A 57 -23.50 -8.69 -10.75
CA SER A 57 -24.85 -9.20 -10.54
C SER A 57 -24.90 -9.69 -9.10
N ALA A 58 -25.85 -9.13 -8.35
CA ALA A 58 -26.16 -9.57 -7.01
C ALA A 58 -26.35 -11.09 -6.99
N LEU A 59 -25.77 -11.76 -5.98
CA LEU A 59 -26.05 -13.18 -5.76
C LEU A 59 -27.55 -13.36 -5.52
N GLU A 60 -28.15 -14.39 -6.10
CA GLU A 60 -29.61 -14.63 -6.06
C GLU A 60 -30.04 -15.63 -4.97
N GLN A 61 -29.08 -16.30 -4.31
CA GLN A 61 -29.34 -17.44 -3.43
C GLN A 61 -28.57 -17.36 -2.12
N ASN A 62 -29.18 -17.86 -1.04
CA ASN A 62 -28.53 -18.02 0.27
C ASN A 62 -27.75 -19.34 0.34
N ALA A 63 -26.68 -19.35 1.13
CA ALA A 63 -25.76 -20.48 1.26
C ALA A 63 -26.04 -21.43 2.44
N ASP A 64 -27.23 -21.34 3.05
CA ASP A 64 -27.52 -22.05 4.29
C ASP A 64 -27.37 -23.57 4.18
N GLY A 65 -26.45 -24.14 4.98
CA GLY A 65 -26.18 -25.56 5.05
C GLY A 65 -25.48 -26.14 3.82
N GLN A 66 -24.99 -25.29 2.90
CA GLN A 66 -24.25 -25.74 1.72
C GLN A 66 -22.78 -26.02 2.07
N GLU A 67 -22.17 -26.98 1.36
CA GLU A 67 -20.72 -27.16 1.37
C GLU A 67 -20.02 -25.93 0.80
N LEU A 68 -18.88 -25.53 1.39
CA LEU A 68 -18.08 -24.38 0.97
C LEU A 68 -17.76 -24.44 -0.52
N ARG A 69 -17.46 -25.63 -1.05
CA ARG A 69 -17.29 -25.83 -2.50
C ARG A 69 -18.44 -25.28 -3.34
N ASN A 70 -19.68 -25.59 -2.95
CA ASN A 70 -20.86 -25.20 -3.71
C ASN A 70 -21.10 -23.70 -3.59
N VAL A 71 -20.84 -23.14 -2.40
CA VAL A 71 -20.87 -21.70 -2.17
C VAL A 71 -19.88 -20.98 -3.07
N LEU A 72 -18.62 -21.43 -3.15
CA LEU A 72 -17.61 -20.82 -4.00
C LEU A 72 -17.96 -20.94 -5.50
N LEU A 73 -18.62 -22.03 -5.92
CA LEU A 73 -19.15 -22.16 -7.28
C LEU A 73 -20.25 -21.14 -7.57
N MET A 74 -21.18 -20.93 -6.62
CA MET A 74 -22.24 -19.92 -6.74
C MET A 74 -21.68 -18.50 -6.91
N LEU A 75 -20.55 -18.19 -6.27
CA LEU A 75 -19.93 -16.86 -6.37
C LEU A 75 -19.46 -16.51 -7.80
N ALA A 76 -19.22 -17.50 -8.67
CA ALA A 76 -18.78 -17.22 -10.03
C ALA A 76 -19.92 -17.14 -11.06
N GLU A 77 -21.14 -17.55 -10.70
CA GLU A 77 -22.31 -17.47 -11.58
C GLU A 77 -22.54 -16.05 -12.13
N PRO A 78 -22.44 -14.96 -11.33
CA PRO A 78 -22.56 -13.58 -11.81
C PRO A 78 -21.60 -13.21 -12.95
N TYR A 79 -20.45 -13.88 -13.03
CA TYR A 79 -19.36 -13.55 -13.95
C TYR A 79 -19.33 -14.47 -15.18
N ASP A 80 -20.23 -15.45 -15.29
CA ASP A 80 -20.16 -16.54 -16.29
C ASP A 80 -18.76 -17.17 -16.35
N ALA A 81 -18.12 -17.29 -15.18
CA ALA A 81 -16.73 -17.70 -15.05
C ALA A 81 -16.61 -19.14 -14.51
N SER A 82 -15.60 -19.87 -14.99
CA SER A 82 -15.20 -21.13 -14.36
C SER A 82 -14.50 -20.84 -13.03
N VAL A 83 -14.68 -21.69 -12.02
CA VAL A 83 -14.01 -21.52 -10.73
C VAL A 83 -12.83 -22.45 -10.60
N HIS A 84 -11.70 -21.90 -10.17
CA HIS A 84 -10.57 -22.66 -9.65
C HIS A 84 -10.26 -22.23 -8.23
N THR A 85 -10.49 -23.14 -7.28
CA THR A 85 -10.17 -22.91 -5.86
C THR A 85 -8.88 -23.63 -5.51
N TYR A 86 -7.96 -22.91 -4.88
CA TYR A 86 -6.68 -23.45 -4.41
C TYR A 86 -6.86 -24.14 -3.05
N TRP A 87 -7.47 -25.33 -3.06
CA TRP A 87 -7.83 -26.07 -1.83
C TRP A 87 -6.63 -26.34 -0.90
N ASN A 88 -5.46 -26.65 -1.46
CA ASN A 88 -4.26 -26.87 -0.64
C ASN A 88 -3.88 -25.64 0.21
N ASP A 89 -4.19 -24.44 -0.26
CA ASP A 89 -3.93 -23.21 0.50
C ASP A 89 -5.03 -22.96 1.56
N LEU A 90 -6.28 -23.26 1.23
CA LEU A 90 -7.40 -23.18 2.19
C LEU A 90 -7.27 -24.22 3.31
N GLU A 91 -6.77 -25.41 3.02
CA GLU A 91 -6.53 -26.46 4.03
C GLU A 91 -5.46 -26.02 5.06
N ILE A 92 -4.54 -25.12 4.72
CA ILE A 92 -3.54 -24.58 5.68
C ILE A 92 -4.20 -23.74 6.77
N ILE A 93 -5.36 -23.14 6.46
CA ILE A 93 -6.16 -22.32 7.39
C ILE A 93 -7.40 -23.08 7.90
N ASP A 94 -7.33 -24.42 7.91
CA ASP A 94 -8.39 -25.32 8.39
C ASP A 94 -9.74 -25.21 7.64
N LEU A 95 -9.72 -24.73 6.39
CA LEU A 95 -10.90 -24.72 5.51
C LEU A 95 -10.85 -25.89 4.51
N ALA A 96 -11.65 -26.92 4.79
CA ALA A 96 -11.82 -28.08 3.91
C ALA A 96 -12.91 -27.87 2.86
N LEU A 97 -12.86 -28.70 1.81
CA LEU A 97 -13.85 -28.73 0.72
C LEU A 97 -15.30 -28.94 1.22
N ASP A 98 -15.45 -29.78 2.23
CA ASP A 98 -16.71 -30.23 2.82
C ASP A 98 -17.11 -29.43 4.07
N THR A 99 -16.39 -28.34 4.38
CA THR A 99 -16.79 -27.40 5.42
C THR A 99 -18.17 -26.86 5.09
N HIS A 100 -19.12 -27.00 6.03
CA HIS A 100 -20.47 -26.48 5.84
C HIS A 100 -20.51 -25.00 6.20
N VAL A 101 -21.20 -24.23 5.36
CA VAL A 101 -21.41 -22.80 5.55
C VAL A 101 -22.71 -22.61 6.34
N GLU A 102 -22.61 -22.03 7.53
CA GLU A 102 -23.80 -21.63 8.29
C GLU A 102 -24.54 -20.49 7.57
N PHE A 103 -25.84 -20.33 7.82
CA PHE A 103 -26.69 -19.32 7.19
C PHE A 103 -25.98 -17.97 6.96
N MET A 104 -25.69 -17.68 5.69
CA MET A 104 -25.07 -16.44 5.25
C MET A 104 -25.93 -15.77 4.18
N PRO A 105 -26.38 -14.51 4.40
CA PRO A 105 -27.23 -13.80 3.47
C PRO A 105 -26.41 -13.20 2.33
N PHE A 106 -26.13 -14.01 1.31
CA PHE A 106 -25.42 -13.54 0.12
C PHE A 106 -26.30 -12.78 -0.85
N GLU A 107 -27.63 -12.89 -0.72
CA GLU A 107 -28.56 -12.19 -1.60
C GLU A 107 -28.26 -10.68 -1.68
N GLY A 108 -28.10 -10.16 -2.90
CA GLY A 108 -27.80 -8.74 -3.10
C GLY A 108 -26.33 -8.34 -2.91
N GLN A 109 -25.44 -9.25 -2.50
CA GLN A 109 -24.04 -8.92 -2.22
C GLN A 109 -23.15 -9.15 -3.46
N SER A 110 -22.07 -8.37 -3.57
CA SER A 110 -20.99 -8.62 -4.52
C SER A 110 -20.13 -9.80 -4.06
N VAL A 111 -19.31 -10.36 -4.96
CA VAL A 111 -18.40 -11.46 -4.63
C VAL A 111 -17.35 -11.06 -3.60
N GLU A 112 -16.81 -9.85 -3.70
CA GLU A 112 -15.87 -9.29 -2.72
C GLU A 112 -16.49 -9.28 -1.32
N LYS A 113 -17.74 -8.82 -1.23
CA LYS A 113 -18.44 -8.74 0.05
C LYS A 113 -18.82 -10.12 0.57
N ALA A 114 -19.22 -11.05 -0.29
CA ALA A 114 -19.49 -12.43 0.09
C ALA A 114 -18.23 -13.16 0.61
N LEU A 115 -17.09 -12.99 -0.06
CA LEU A 115 -15.80 -13.53 0.39
C LEU A 115 -15.32 -12.88 1.68
N ALA A 116 -15.55 -11.57 1.85
CA ALA A 116 -15.29 -10.88 3.10
C ALA A 116 -16.16 -11.44 4.24
N MET A 117 -17.46 -11.66 4.01
CA MET A 117 -18.36 -12.28 4.99
C MET A 117 -17.95 -13.70 5.35
N LEU A 118 -17.54 -14.51 4.38
CA LEU A 118 -16.98 -15.85 4.61
C LEU A 118 -15.70 -15.77 5.46
N SER A 119 -14.81 -14.86 5.11
CA SER A 119 -13.56 -14.64 5.87
C SER A 119 -13.86 -14.30 7.33
N ASP A 120 -14.77 -13.35 7.56
CA ASP A 120 -15.14 -12.92 8.91
C ASP A 120 -15.84 -14.05 9.68
N HIS A 121 -16.70 -14.83 9.03
CA HIS A 121 -17.39 -15.97 9.64
C HIS A 121 -16.42 -17.05 10.13
N TYR A 122 -15.38 -17.35 9.34
CA TYR A 122 -14.34 -18.32 9.71
C TYR A 122 -13.20 -17.73 10.53
N GLY A 123 -13.29 -16.46 10.93
CA GLY A 123 -12.26 -15.78 11.73
C GLY A 123 -10.94 -15.53 10.98
N LEU A 124 -10.99 -15.53 9.64
CA LEU A 124 -9.84 -15.24 8.79
C LEU A 124 -9.57 -13.74 8.77
N SER A 125 -8.32 -13.36 8.99
CA SER A 125 -7.92 -11.95 9.05
C SER A 125 -6.56 -11.73 8.37
N GLY A 126 -6.26 -10.49 8.04
CA GLY A 126 -5.00 -10.13 7.37
C GLY A 126 -4.79 -10.87 6.05
N ASP A 127 -3.70 -11.62 5.97
CA ASP A 127 -3.29 -12.33 4.75
C ASP A 127 -4.04 -13.65 4.55
N ASP A 128 -4.67 -14.19 5.59
CA ASP A 128 -5.44 -15.44 5.51
C ASP A 128 -6.87 -15.21 4.99
N ARG A 129 -7.28 -13.96 4.75
CA ARG A 129 -8.60 -13.66 4.18
C ARG A 129 -8.76 -14.26 2.79
N LEU A 130 -9.97 -14.70 2.48
CA LEU A 130 -10.32 -15.16 1.14
C LEU A 130 -10.36 -13.96 0.19
N ASP A 131 -9.81 -14.16 -1.00
CA ASP A 131 -9.82 -13.19 -2.07
C ASP A 131 -10.06 -13.91 -3.41
N HIS A 132 -10.25 -13.14 -4.47
CA HIS A 132 -10.42 -13.69 -5.81
C HIS A 132 -9.71 -12.87 -6.88
N ARG A 133 -9.43 -13.52 -8.01
CA ARG A 133 -8.97 -12.89 -9.25
C ARG A 133 -9.82 -13.42 -10.39
N VAL A 134 -10.24 -12.54 -11.30
CA VAL A 134 -10.99 -12.93 -12.50
C VAL A 134 -10.13 -12.60 -13.71
N GLU A 135 -9.70 -13.63 -14.44
CA GLU A 135 -8.91 -13.46 -15.66
C GLU A 135 -9.38 -14.44 -16.73
N ASN A 136 -9.65 -13.96 -17.94
CA ASN A 136 -10.02 -14.79 -19.10
C ASN A 136 -11.20 -15.77 -18.84
N GLY A 137 -12.20 -15.34 -18.07
CA GLY A 137 -13.36 -16.19 -17.72
C GLY A 137 -13.05 -17.28 -16.68
N LEU A 138 -11.90 -17.20 -16.00
CA LEU A 138 -11.55 -18.03 -14.85
C LEU A 138 -11.55 -17.15 -13.59
N MET A 139 -12.39 -17.51 -12.63
CA MET A 139 -12.34 -16.99 -11.27
C MET A 139 -11.45 -17.90 -10.42
N GLU A 140 -10.31 -17.37 -10.00
CA GLU A 140 -9.43 -18.01 -9.03
C GLU A 140 -9.81 -17.57 -7.63
N ILE A 141 -9.93 -18.51 -6.70
CA ILE A 141 -10.23 -18.24 -5.29
C ILE A 141 -9.16 -18.89 -4.41
N ALA A 142 -8.55 -18.10 -3.54
CA ALA A 142 -7.50 -18.52 -2.60
C ALA A 142 -7.44 -17.56 -1.41
N THR A 143 -6.48 -17.76 -0.49
CA THR A 143 -6.14 -16.71 0.48
C THR A 143 -5.43 -15.54 -0.19
N ARG A 144 -5.52 -14.36 0.42
CA ARG A 144 -4.78 -13.17 0.00
C ARG A 144 -3.27 -13.44 -0.01
N ARG A 145 -2.77 -14.18 0.99
CA ARG A 145 -1.39 -14.64 1.09
C ARG A 145 -0.93 -15.40 -0.15
N PHE A 146 -1.76 -16.30 -0.68
CA PHE A 146 -1.44 -17.05 -1.89
C PHE A 146 -1.28 -16.13 -3.09
N PHE A 147 -2.22 -15.22 -3.30
CA PHE A 147 -2.13 -14.25 -4.39
C PHE A 147 -0.93 -13.33 -4.22
N ASP A 148 -0.70 -12.82 -3.01
CA ASP A 148 0.43 -11.96 -2.72
C ASP A 148 1.75 -12.64 -3.06
N GLN A 149 1.95 -13.92 -2.68
CA GLN A 149 3.15 -14.69 -3.03
C GLN A 149 3.35 -14.85 -4.54
N ARG A 150 2.25 -15.03 -5.29
CA ARG A 150 2.29 -15.21 -6.75
C ARG A 150 2.50 -13.89 -7.49
N GLU A 151 2.07 -12.78 -6.90
CA GLU A 151 2.06 -11.44 -7.50
C GLU A 151 3.24 -10.56 -7.05
N ILE A 152 4.20 -11.11 -6.29
CA ILE A 152 5.40 -10.36 -5.88
C ILE A 152 6.20 -9.94 -7.12
N THR A 153 6.38 -8.63 -7.26
CA THR A 153 7.19 -8.03 -8.32
C THR A 153 8.13 -6.98 -7.75
N LEU A 154 9.34 -6.92 -8.31
CA LEU A 154 10.33 -5.90 -7.99
C LEU A 154 10.16 -4.69 -8.91
N VAL A 155 9.82 -3.54 -8.34
CA VAL A 155 9.65 -2.26 -9.04
C VAL A 155 10.67 -1.25 -8.51
N SER A 156 11.19 -0.40 -9.40
CA SER A 156 12.10 0.68 -9.06
C SER A 156 11.39 2.02 -9.23
N TYR A 157 11.33 2.82 -8.16
CA TYR A 157 10.81 4.18 -8.15
C TYR A 157 11.93 5.19 -8.10
N ASP A 158 11.83 6.26 -8.89
CA ASP A 158 12.73 7.40 -8.78
C ASP A 158 12.29 8.28 -7.61
N ALA A 159 13.15 8.43 -6.61
CA ALA A 159 12.92 9.26 -5.43
C ALA A 159 13.76 10.55 -5.45
N SER A 160 14.36 10.90 -6.59
CA SER A 160 15.20 12.10 -6.72
C SER A 160 14.43 13.38 -6.37
N GLU A 161 13.13 13.43 -6.66
CA GLU A 161 12.25 14.57 -6.35
C GLU A 161 11.85 14.65 -4.87
N LEU A 162 12.20 13.66 -4.05
CA LEU A 162 11.91 13.62 -2.62
C LEU A 162 13.11 14.06 -1.76
N LEU A 163 14.30 14.20 -2.35
CA LEU A 163 15.54 14.52 -1.62
C LEU A 163 15.60 15.99 -1.19
N PHE A 164 15.83 16.25 0.10
CA PHE A 164 16.04 17.61 0.59
C PHE A 164 17.50 18.08 0.37
N ALA A 165 18.44 17.13 0.39
CA ALA A 165 19.85 17.39 0.20
C ALA A 165 20.30 17.20 -1.26
N ALA A 166 21.37 17.91 -1.65
CA ALA A 166 22.10 17.63 -2.90
C ALA A 166 22.86 16.29 -2.86
N SER A 167 22.82 15.58 -1.73
CA SER A 167 23.44 14.28 -1.51
C SER A 167 22.50 13.15 -1.93
N PRO A 168 23.05 12.00 -2.38
CA PRO A 168 22.23 10.81 -2.68
C PRO A 168 21.40 10.34 -1.48
N LEU A 169 20.23 9.76 -1.73
CA LEU A 169 19.29 9.29 -0.70
C LEU A 169 19.92 8.30 0.29
N GLU A 170 20.77 7.40 -0.21
CA GLU A 170 21.53 6.46 0.60
C GLU A 170 22.39 7.13 1.69
N GLN A 171 22.83 8.37 1.47
CA GLN A 171 23.77 9.06 2.35
C GLN A 171 23.09 10.12 3.22
N SER A 172 21.85 10.50 2.92
CA SER A 172 21.18 11.65 3.58
C SER A 172 20.50 11.30 4.91
N GLY A 173 20.42 10.02 5.32
CA GLY A 173 19.60 9.58 6.46
C GLY A 173 18.08 9.70 6.21
N GLU A 174 17.69 10.41 5.15
CA GLU A 174 16.31 10.54 4.68
C GLU A 174 15.82 9.23 4.05
N SER A 175 16.72 8.36 3.57
CA SER A 175 16.40 7.01 3.09
C SER A 175 15.68 6.19 4.14
N GLU A 176 16.27 6.05 5.33
CA GLU A 176 15.68 5.31 6.44
C GLU A 176 14.33 5.89 6.84
N THR A 177 14.23 7.22 6.84
CA THR A 177 13.00 7.94 7.17
C THR A 177 11.88 7.67 6.15
N LEU A 178 12.21 7.72 4.85
CA LEU A 178 11.25 7.43 3.77
C LEU A 178 10.82 5.97 3.80
N MET A 179 11.77 5.04 4.00
CA MET A 179 11.47 3.62 4.15
C MET A 179 10.55 3.36 5.35
N GLU A 180 10.84 3.95 6.51
CA GLU A 180 10.00 3.85 7.71
C GLU A 180 8.59 4.37 7.45
N LEU A 181 8.48 5.52 6.79
CA LEU A 181 7.19 6.12 6.44
C LEU A 181 6.37 5.19 5.53
N ILE A 182 6.99 4.66 4.47
CA ILE A 182 6.30 3.74 3.55
C ILE A 182 5.86 2.47 4.29
N THR A 183 6.76 1.85 5.06
CA THR A 183 6.46 0.59 5.76
C THR A 183 5.44 0.74 6.89
N THR A 184 5.29 1.94 7.45
CA THR A 184 4.32 2.23 8.51
C THR A 184 2.95 2.63 7.95
N LEU A 185 2.90 3.22 6.75
CA LEU A 185 1.63 3.71 6.18
C LEU A 185 1.00 2.77 5.17
N VAL A 186 1.81 2.00 4.47
CA VAL A 186 1.32 1.08 3.44
C VAL A 186 1.21 -0.33 4.03
N GLU A 187 0.05 -0.68 4.58
CA GLU A 187 -0.26 -2.02 5.13
C GLU A 187 0.90 -2.67 5.92
N PRO A 188 1.19 -2.21 7.15
CA PRO A 188 2.41 -2.57 7.88
C PRO A 188 2.72 -4.06 7.93
N ALA A 189 1.69 -4.90 8.11
CA ALA A 189 1.81 -6.36 8.21
C ALA A 189 2.45 -7.02 6.98
N VAL A 190 2.38 -6.39 5.80
CA VAL A 190 2.89 -7.00 4.56
C VAL A 190 4.41 -6.91 4.42
N TRP A 191 5.10 -6.09 5.21
CA TRP A 191 6.54 -5.87 5.08
C TRP A 191 7.35 -6.88 5.89
N GLU A 192 8.50 -7.33 5.36
CA GLU A 192 9.44 -8.28 6.01
C GLU A 192 9.82 -7.86 7.43
N ARG A 193 9.97 -6.55 7.67
CA ARG A 193 10.27 -6.00 9.00
C ARG A 193 9.18 -6.29 10.04
N HIS A 194 7.96 -6.52 9.59
CA HIS A 194 6.80 -6.89 10.40
C HIS A 194 6.37 -8.35 10.18
N GLY A 195 7.21 -9.16 9.51
CA GLY A 195 6.94 -10.58 9.26
C GLY A 195 6.19 -10.90 7.96
N GLY A 196 5.94 -9.90 7.11
CA GLY A 196 5.33 -10.08 5.80
C GLY A 196 6.32 -10.45 4.69
N LEU A 197 5.84 -10.41 3.44
CA LEU A 197 6.58 -10.86 2.26
C LEU A 197 7.20 -9.72 1.43
N ALA A 198 6.77 -8.49 1.67
CA ALA A 198 7.23 -7.34 0.91
C ALA A 198 8.54 -6.78 1.48
N SER A 199 9.44 -6.33 0.61
CA SER A 199 10.69 -5.69 1.03
C SER A 199 10.93 -4.39 0.27
N ILE A 200 11.68 -3.50 0.91
CA ILE A 200 11.99 -2.18 0.42
C ILE A 200 13.45 -1.89 0.70
N ASN A 201 14.15 -1.40 -0.32
CA ASN A 201 15.56 -1.04 -0.25
C ASN A 201 15.80 0.26 -1.01
N VAL A 202 16.82 1.02 -0.63
CA VAL A 202 17.23 2.22 -1.34
C VAL A 202 18.56 1.94 -2.02
N ALA A 203 18.68 2.30 -3.30
CA ALA A 203 19.97 2.38 -3.97
C ALA A 203 20.13 3.67 -4.80
N GLY A 204 21.19 4.44 -4.55
CA GLY A 204 21.39 5.80 -5.06
C GLY A 204 20.22 6.73 -4.70
N ASN A 205 19.46 7.15 -5.71
CA ASN A 205 18.25 7.96 -5.58
C ASN A 205 16.98 7.16 -5.92
N ARG A 206 17.08 5.84 -5.94
CA ARG A 206 15.99 4.95 -6.32
C ARG A 206 15.55 4.10 -5.15
N LEU A 207 14.24 3.92 -5.07
CA LEU A 207 13.60 3.00 -4.16
C LEU A 207 13.30 1.71 -4.91
N PHE A 208 13.75 0.58 -4.39
CA PHE A 208 13.48 -0.75 -4.92
C PHE A 208 12.47 -1.42 -3.98
N VAL A 209 11.27 -1.67 -4.48
CA VAL A 209 10.18 -2.28 -3.72
C VAL A 209 9.88 -3.64 -4.34
N ASN A 210 9.97 -4.69 -3.54
CA ASN A 210 9.56 -6.04 -3.90
C ASN A 210 8.25 -6.34 -3.18
N ALA A 211 7.12 -6.26 -3.87
CA ALA A 211 5.81 -6.37 -3.23
C ALA A 211 4.72 -6.84 -4.22
N PRO A 212 3.55 -7.28 -3.73
CA PRO A 212 2.38 -7.52 -4.56
C PRO A 212 1.89 -6.25 -5.27
N ALA A 213 1.20 -6.40 -6.40
CA ALA A 213 0.73 -5.28 -7.23
C ALA A 213 -0.07 -4.22 -6.45
N ARG A 214 -0.96 -4.66 -5.55
CA ARG A 214 -1.77 -3.76 -4.67
C ARG A 214 -0.92 -2.86 -3.77
N ILE A 215 0.26 -3.30 -3.36
CA ILE A 215 1.16 -2.53 -2.51
C ILE A 215 1.86 -1.45 -3.34
N HIS A 216 2.25 -1.77 -4.58
CA HIS A 216 2.85 -0.80 -5.48
C HIS A 216 1.95 0.40 -5.74
N GLU A 217 0.65 0.19 -5.94
CA GLU A 217 -0.32 1.28 -6.11
C GLU A 217 -0.34 2.25 -4.93
N ARG A 218 -0.33 1.72 -3.70
CA ARG A 218 -0.30 2.52 -2.47
C ARG A 218 1.04 3.25 -2.28
N VAL A 219 2.15 2.60 -2.65
CA VAL A 219 3.47 3.23 -2.64
C VAL A 219 3.50 4.39 -3.63
N VAL A 220 3.04 4.20 -4.87
CA VAL A 220 2.96 5.26 -5.88
C VAL A 220 2.14 6.44 -5.39
N TRP A 221 0.94 6.17 -4.84
CA TRP A 221 0.08 7.21 -4.28
C TRP A 221 0.82 8.01 -3.19
N LEU A 222 1.47 7.32 -2.25
CA LEU A 222 2.20 7.97 -1.17
C LEU A 222 3.37 8.82 -1.68
N LEU A 223 4.18 8.29 -2.61
CA LEU A 223 5.29 9.04 -3.20
C LEU A 223 4.79 10.30 -3.93
N HIS A 224 3.69 10.20 -4.67
CA HIS A 224 3.08 11.33 -5.36
C HIS A 224 2.58 12.41 -4.39
N GLU A 225 1.96 11.99 -3.28
CA GLU A 225 1.48 12.91 -2.26
C GLU A 225 2.65 13.70 -1.64
N LEU A 226 3.76 13.02 -1.34
CA LEU A 226 4.96 13.66 -0.81
C LEU A 226 5.57 14.67 -1.79
N VAL A 227 5.58 14.38 -3.09
CA VAL A 227 6.04 15.32 -4.13
C VAL A 227 5.10 16.53 -4.25
N THR A 228 3.79 16.30 -4.21
CA THR A 228 2.77 17.36 -4.34
C THR A 228 2.85 18.35 -3.19
N GLU A 229 2.89 17.85 -1.96
CA GLU A 229 3.03 18.64 -0.74
C GLU A 229 4.36 19.42 -0.69
N ARG A 230 5.43 18.82 -1.20
CA ARG A 230 6.72 19.53 -1.36
C ARG A 230 6.58 20.70 -2.32
N SER A 231 5.95 20.47 -3.47
CA SER A 231 5.80 21.48 -4.53
C SER A 231 4.88 22.63 -4.11
N ALA A 232 3.85 22.36 -3.31
CA ALA A 232 2.97 23.37 -2.73
C ALA A 232 3.65 24.21 -1.62
N GLY A 233 4.77 23.72 -1.08
CA GLY A 233 5.37 24.19 0.17
C GLY A 233 6.62 25.09 0.08
N VAL A 234 7.02 25.65 -1.07
CA VAL A 234 8.26 26.46 -1.16
C VAL A 234 8.02 27.98 -1.23
N PRO A 235 7.99 28.72 -0.10
CA PRO A 235 8.63 30.02 0.02
C PRO A 235 10.12 29.84 0.35
N ALA A 236 10.96 30.66 -0.28
CA ALA A 236 12.42 30.56 -0.29
C ALA A 236 13.06 30.38 1.10
N ALA A 237 14.11 29.55 1.14
CA ALA A 237 14.96 29.22 2.28
C ALA A 237 15.16 30.37 3.28
N GLY A 238 14.69 30.17 4.51
CA GLY A 238 14.87 31.15 5.59
C GLY A 238 14.29 30.80 6.96
N ASP A 239 13.30 29.90 7.07
CA ASP A 239 12.61 29.65 8.34
C ASP A 239 12.64 28.16 8.72
N ASP A 240 13.67 27.80 9.49
CA ASP A 240 13.76 26.53 10.23
C ASP A 240 13.19 26.68 11.66
N ALA A 241 12.41 27.75 11.88
CA ALA A 241 11.70 27.95 13.13
C ALA A 241 10.64 26.85 13.29
N ALA A 242 10.61 26.21 14.46
CA ALA A 242 9.58 25.25 14.81
C ALA A 242 8.20 25.88 14.58
N VAL A 243 7.49 25.40 13.58
CA VAL A 243 6.14 25.86 13.26
C VAL A 243 5.19 25.10 14.16
N VAL A 244 4.19 25.79 14.71
CA VAL A 244 3.08 25.16 15.42
C VAL A 244 1.83 25.28 14.55
N VAL A 245 1.25 24.15 14.17
CA VAL A 245 0.05 24.08 13.32
C VAL A 245 -1.05 23.35 14.09
N VAL A 246 -2.28 23.81 13.90
CA VAL A 246 -3.46 23.19 14.51
C VAL A 246 -4.29 22.51 13.43
N TYR A 247 -4.52 21.22 13.62
CA TYR A 247 -5.29 20.35 12.72
C TYR A 247 -6.62 20.00 13.37
N PRO A 248 -7.77 20.36 12.78
CA PRO A 248 -9.05 19.83 13.22
C PRO A 248 -9.18 18.35 12.84
N VAL A 249 -9.84 17.58 13.70
CA VAL A 249 -10.17 16.17 13.47
C VAL A 249 -11.69 16.05 13.45
N ALA A 250 -12.27 15.46 12.40
CA ALA A 250 -13.71 15.51 12.16
C ALA A 250 -14.43 14.23 12.59
N ASN A 251 -13.83 13.07 12.35
CA ASN A 251 -14.48 11.76 12.44
C ASN A 251 -13.95 10.89 13.58
N THR A 252 -12.85 11.30 14.22
CA THR A 252 -12.30 10.61 15.41
C THR A 252 -11.87 11.60 16.50
N SER A 253 -11.51 11.09 17.69
CA SER A 253 -11.05 11.94 18.79
C SER A 253 -9.59 12.34 18.61
N ALA A 254 -9.27 13.60 18.91
CA ALA A 254 -7.90 14.10 18.89
C ALA A 254 -6.97 13.23 19.77
N ASP A 255 -7.45 12.71 20.90
CA ASP A 255 -6.67 11.82 21.76
C ASP A 255 -6.28 10.50 21.08
N ALA A 256 -7.21 9.89 20.33
CA ALA A 256 -6.95 8.64 19.60
C ALA A 256 -5.91 8.85 18.49
N VAL A 257 -6.04 9.94 17.73
CA VAL A 257 -5.09 10.28 16.68
C VAL A 257 -3.73 10.64 17.27
N ALA A 258 -3.69 11.47 18.32
CA ALA A 258 -2.43 11.86 18.96
C ALA A 258 -1.64 10.67 19.48
N GLY A 259 -2.30 9.65 20.05
CA GLY A 259 -1.65 8.43 20.51
C GLY A 259 -0.89 7.71 19.39
N THR A 260 -1.52 7.60 18.22
CA THR A 260 -0.93 6.98 17.02
C THR A 260 0.19 7.87 16.44
N LEU A 261 -0.08 9.17 16.31
CA LEU A 261 0.80 10.14 15.68
C LEU A 261 2.08 10.40 16.49
N ALA A 262 2.01 10.34 17.83
CA ALA A 262 3.12 10.66 18.72
C ALA A 262 4.30 9.69 18.60
N ALA A 263 4.08 8.44 18.21
CA ALA A 263 5.15 7.50 17.93
C ALA A 263 5.87 7.91 16.64
N THR A 264 5.11 8.10 15.56
CA THR A 264 5.63 8.47 14.23
C THR A 264 6.38 9.80 14.27
N LEU A 265 5.78 10.87 14.80
CA LEU A 265 6.39 12.20 14.79
C LEU A 265 7.65 12.31 15.65
N ARG A 266 7.81 11.47 16.68
CA ARG A 266 9.04 11.43 17.47
C ARG A 266 10.26 11.09 16.62
N HIS A 267 10.11 10.27 15.57
CA HIS A 267 11.18 9.96 14.63
C HIS A 267 11.62 11.17 13.78
N PHE A 268 10.76 12.16 13.64
CA PHE A 268 11.00 13.38 12.85
C PHE A 268 11.37 14.59 13.72
N ASN A 269 11.69 14.39 15.00
CA ASN A 269 11.85 15.47 15.99
C ASN A 269 10.59 16.37 16.09
N GLY A 270 9.42 15.78 15.86
CA GLY A 270 8.12 16.41 16.04
C GLY A 270 7.48 16.08 17.38
N SER A 271 6.55 16.92 17.80
CA SER A 271 5.63 16.60 18.88
C SER A 271 4.19 16.93 18.51
N VAL A 272 3.26 16.21 19.13
CA VAL A 272 1.82 16.40 18.95
C VAL A 272 1.17 16.46 20.33
N ALA A 273 0.26 17.39 20.52
CA ALA A 273 -0.58 17.51 21.70
C ALA A 273 -2.04 17.57 21.28
N PRO A 274 -2.92 16.69 21.82
CA PRO A 274 -4.35 16.79 21.57
C PRO A 274 -4.98 17.92 22.39
N ASP A 275 -5.95 18.61 21.80
CA ASP A 275 -6.89 19.48 22.50
C ASP A 275 -8.29 18.87 22.39
N ALA A 276 -8.67 18.12 23.43
CA ALA A 276 -9.96 17.46 23.52
C ALA A 276 -11.15 18.43 23.58
N GLN A 277 -10.95 19.70 23.97
CA GLN A 277 -12.05 20.67 24.04
C GLN A 277 -12.50 21.11 22.64
N THR A 278 -11.55 21.27 21.73
CA THR A 278 -11.82 21.71 20.35
C THR A 278 -11.76 20.57 19.34
N ASN A 279 -11.42 19.35 19.78
CA ASN A 279 -11.10 18.20 18.96
C ASN A 279 -10.04 18.52 17.88
N THR A 280 -8.96 19.17 18.30
CA THR A 280 -7.84 19.54 17.42
C THR A 280 -6.53 18.92 17.87
N LEU A 281 -5.56 18.83 16.96
CA LEU A 281 -4.19 18.40 17.22
C LEU A 281 -3.25 19.59 17.03
N ILE A 282 -2.47 19.89 18.05
CA ILE A 282 -1.40 20.88 18.01
C ILE A 282 -0.12 20.14 17.69
N VAL A 283 0.38 20.31 16.47
CA VAL A 283 1.61 19.68 16.02
C VAL A 283 2.71 20.73 16.02
N SER A 284 3.86 20.41 16.58
CA SER A 284 5.05 21.25 16.56
C SER A 284 6.25 20.50 15.98
N GLY A 285 7.05 21.17 15.18
CA GLY A 285 8.22 20.58 14.55
C GLY A 285 8.65 21.35 13.30
N SER A 286 9.60 20.76 12.57
CA SER A 286 9.98 21.27 11.26
C SER A 286 8.80 21.23 10.29
N ARG A 287 8.90 21.92 9.15
CA ARG A 287 7.86 21.86 8.13
C ARG A 287 7.58 20.44 7.63
N ALA A 288 8.61 19.60 7.53
CA ALA A 288 8.47 18.19 7.18
C ALA A 288 7.63 17.42 8.22
N VAL A 289 7.81 17.70 9.52
CA VAL A 289 6.96 17.15 10.59
C VAL A 289 5.51 17.55 10.37
N GLN A 290 5.26 18.83 10.08
CA GLN A 290 3.89 19.33 9.86
C GLN A 290 3.24 18.66 8.64
N GLN A 291 4.00 18.48 7.57
CA GLN A 291 3.51 17.82 6.36
C GLN A 291 3.18 16.34 6.62
N ALA A 292 4.12 15.60 7.22
CA ALA A 292 3.89 14.21 7.61
C ALA A 292 2.67 14.10 8.54
N ALA A 293 2.56 14.97 9.55
CA ALA A 293 1.41 15.00 10.44
C ALA A 293 0.10 15.25 9.70
N GLY A 294 0.05 16.19 8.74
CA GLY A 294 -1.16 16.48 7.96
C GLY A 294 -1.67 15.27 7.18
N VAL A 295 -0.77 14.57 6.48
CA VAL A 295 -1.11 13.36 5.71
C VAL A 295 -1.63 12.26 6.63
N LEU A 296 -0.91 12.02 7.75
CA LEU A 296 -1.28 11.00 8.73
C LEU A 296 -2.62 11.28 9.39
N ILE A 297 -2.87 12.53 9.79
CA ILE A 297 -4.13 12.95 10.40
C ILE A 297 -5.27 12.75 9.40
N GLY A 298 -5.10 13.17 8.15
CA GLY A 298 -6.12 12.98 7.11
C GLY A 298 -6.38 11.52 6.76
N ALA A 299 -5.38 10.64 6.86
CA ALA A 299 -5.57 9.20 6.68
C ALA A 299 -6.35 8.58 7.85
N LEU A 300 -5.92 8.86 9.09
CA LEU A 300 -6.55 8.34 10.31
C LEU A 300 -8.00 8.85 10.48
N ASP A 301 -8.25 10.10 10.12
CA ASP A 301 -9.59 10.69 10.20
C ASP A 301 -10.53 10.14 9.11
N ARG A 302 -10.02 9.73 7.95
CA ARG A 302 -10.82 9.06 6.90
C ARG A 302 -11.14 7.61 7.23
N ASP A 303 -10.19 6.88 7.79
CA ASP A 303 -10.39 5.48 8.19
C ASP A 303 -11.51 5.39 9.25
N ALA A 304 -11.54 6.33 10.19
CA ALA A 304 -12.62 6.46 11.17
C ALA A 304 -13.99 6.79 10.55
N ALA A 305 -14.02 7.40 9.36
CA ALA A 305 -15.25 7.76 8.66
C ALA A 305 -15.88 6.59 7.88
N GLY A 306 -15.21 5.44 7.78
CA GLY A 306 -15.71 4.29 7.03
C GLY A 306 -15.52 4.35 5.51
N GLY A 307 -14.55 5.12 5.02
CA GLY A 307 -14.00 4.98 3.66
C GLY A 307 -14.51 5.93 2.55
N ASP A 308 -15.70 6.53 2.67
CA ASP A 308 -16.35 7.24 1.53
C ASP A 308 -16.24 8.79 1.56
N GLY A 309 -15.56 9.39 2.53
CA GLY A 309 -15.41 10.86 2.65
C GLY A 309 -14.08 11.39 2.10
N LEU A 310 -14.12 12.21 1.04
CA LEU A 310 -12.93 12.68 0.29
C LEU A 310 -12.34 14.05 0.69
N GLU A 311 -12.79 14.71 1.77
CA GLU A 311 -12.19 16.00 2.19
C GLU A 311 -11.17 15.84 3.32
N ALA A 312 -9.91 16.21 3.05
CA ALA A 312 -8.87 16.31 4.06
C ALA A 312 -9.09 17.56 4.95
N PRO A 313 -8.89 17.47 6.27
CA PRO A 313 -9.03 18.62 7.16
C PRO A 313 -8.01 19.71 6.82
N THR A 314 -8.48 20.94 6.61
CA THR A 314 -7.59 22.06 6.28
C THR A 314 -6.88 22.60 7.53
N PRO A 315 -5.54 22.60 7.58
CA PRO A 315 -4.80 23.12 8.72
C PRO A 315 -5.00 24.62 8.91
N ARG A 316 -5.01 25.08 10.17
CA ARG A 316 -5.00 26.51 10.51
C ARG A 316 -3.66 26.89 11.14
N PRO A 317 -2.88 27.81 10.54
CA PRO A 317 -1.68 28.31 11.17
C PRO A 317 -2.04 29.13 12.41
N VAL A 318 -1.40 28.82 13.54
CA VAL A 318 -1.52 29.64 14.75
C VAL A 318 -0.34 30.58 14.79
N SER A 319 -0.62 31.87 14.62
CA SER A 319 0.34 32.92 14.93
C SER A 319 0.57 32.92 16.43
N LEU A 320 1.64 32.28 16.90
CA LEU A 320 2.15 32.49 18.25
C LEU A 320 2.50 33.98 18.34
N GLY A 321 1.61 34.77 18.96
CA GLY A 321 1.87 36.17 19.19
C GLY A 321 3.22 36.26 19.90
N ARG A 322 4.19 36.96 19.30
CA ARG A 322 5.46 37.26 19.96
C ARG A 322 5.10 37.93 21.28
N GLU A 323 5.20 37.21 22.39
CA GLU A 323 5.15 37.81 23.71
C GLU A 323 6.24 38.88 23.73
N LYS A 324 5.81 40.14 23.75
CA LYS A 324 6.70 41.26 23.98
C LYS A 324 7.30 41.03 25.35
N THR A 325 8.56 40.60 25.38
CA THR A 325 9.37 40.63 26.59
C THR A 325 9.28 42.06 27.13
N PRO A 326 8.74 42.30 28.33
CA PRO A 326 8.68 43.64 28.88
C PRO A 326 10.12 44.13 29.04
N ALA A 327 10.40 45.31 28.49
CA ALA A 327 11.68 45.97 28.69
C ALA A 327 11.86 46.19 30.20
N ALA A 328 12.97 45.70 30.75
CA ALA A 328 13.36 46.00 32.11
C ALA A 328 13.80 47.48 32.16
N ASP A 329 13.08 48.29 32.94
CA ASP A 329 13.50 49.61 33.40
C ASP A 329 14.57 49.50 34.50
#